data_AF-A0A422N5N5-F1
#
_entry.id   AF-A0A422N5N5-F1
#
_cell.length_a   1.000
_cell.length_b   1.000
_cell.length_c   1.000
_cell.angle_alpha   90.00
_cell.angle_beta   90.00
_cell.angle_gamma   90.00
#
_symmetry.space_group_name_H-M   'P 1'
#
loop_
_entity.id
_entity.type
_entity.pdbx_description
1 polymer ?
#
loop_
_entity_poly.entity_id
_entity_poly.type
_entity_poly.pdbx_seq_one_letter_code
_entity_poly.pdbx_strand_id
1 'polypeptide(L)'
;MQVTRDTFPVIFPKFVELLKTCDFYAFDEEMTGINTAELPETITDTPEESYRAKRTVASRYNIIQVGICLFHRDATAAGSTPAQYVARPFNFLLFPHHADDFTADERSRDVVLSPSSLAFLRRHDMNFQSWVYQGMAYCDARQEEALRNRYAEKYQEMDRTRGAEKQETQEINILTEDERKWYNNAVAQAQSFAERVQAALERAKGKNGGQTAVTAEVAASVDLIQSGGRDVLLPPQRGKSAREALERYIAQHCHSLSITFRRQGAVHIGVLRAVFPEQRRRLLEKEQSFRERDLMNMLGFRLVFKALVSSKKPCVGHNCFADLLFLVASLDGPLPDTLPEFKLRMQELFPTVFDTRYVATRQAFFPVGRFGDRYLSGFFGEYGFRSAHVQVTLPLGFESYDPLAVGGNERRHSSASGDGGGPTHEAGYDALLTGTLLLNLLAEMGGYDVATAPECVVNRVAIFRSLFALQLENPSVDEYLPESGVLDLRHEKGVKTYHIESCFTALSLQDVELYSVDGTRTLAVLPFTWSKLGPHEQRNPGWLSTHMTSRFPQIFEAAVYQPTATSVSTKGAFYTTPRALMRVCLHSALR
;
A
#
# COMPACT_ATOMS: atom_id res chain seq x y z
N MET A 1 -3.86 1.25 -12.83
CA MET A 1 -5.32 1.17 -12.66
C MET A 1 -5.67 1.73 -11.30
N GLN A 2 -6.63 2.65 -11.23
CA GLN A 2 -7.12 3.18 -9.95
C GLN A 2 -7.94 2.11 -9.22
N VAL A 3 -7.61 1.86 -7.95
CA VAL A 3 -8.29 0.93 -7.07
C VAL A 3 -8.92 1.73 -5.91
N THR A 4 -10.23 1.63 -5.79
CA THR A 4 -11.07 2.33 -4.81
C THR A 4 -11.81 1.31 -3.95
N ARG A 5 -12.48 1.76 -2.88
CA ARG A 5 -13.32 0.88 -2.04
C ARG A 5 -14.28 0.02 -2.86
N ASP A 6 -14.90 0.61 -3.88
CA ASP A 6 -15.96 -0.07 -4.63
C ASP A 6 -15.42 -1.08 -5.66
N THR A 7 -14.23 -0.83 -6.19
CA THR A 7 -13.58 -1.68 -7.21
C THR A 7 -12.65 -2.73 -6.59
N PHE A 8 -12.17 -2.50 -5.37
CA PHE A 8 -11.24 -3.38 -4.66
C PHE A 8 -11.68 -4.85 -4.58
N PRO A 9 -12.93 -5.21 -4.22
CA PRO A 9 -13.35 -6.61 -4.11
C PRO A 9 -13.23 -7.42 -5.41
N VAL A 10 -13.36 -6.73 -6.56
CA VAL A 10 -13.25 -7.37 -7.88
C VAL A 10 -11.78 -7.46 -8.32
N ILE A 11 -10.97 -6.45 -8.01
CA ILE A 11 -9.57 -6.36 -8.43
C ILE A 11 -8.65 -7.24 -7.58
N PHE A 12 -8.89 -7.31 -6.27
CA PHE A 12 -8.00 -7.95 -5.31
C PHE A 12 -7.66 -9.42 -5.62
N PRO A 13 -8.63 -10.30 -5.97
CA PRO A 13 -8.30 -11.69 -6.33
C PRO A 13 -7.33 -11.77 -7.51
N LYS A 14 -7.53 -10.94 -8.54
CA LYS A 14 -6.64 -10.92 -9.71
C LYS A 14 -5.27 -10.34 -9.39
N PHE A 15 -5.22 -9.30 -8.55
CA PHE A 15 -3.96 -8.75 -8.05
C PHE A 15 -3.12 -9.82 -7.34
N VAL A 16 -3.73 -10.62 -6.45
CA VAL A 16 -3.04 -11.70 -5.72
C VAL A 16 -2.53 -12.79 -6.67
N GLU A 17 -3.30 -13.16 -7.69
CA GLU A 17 -2.87 -14.11 -8.73
C GLU A 17 -1.64 -13.59 -9.51
N LEU A 18 -1.67 -12.32 -9.90
CA LEU A 18 -0.56 -11.67 -10.60
C LEU A 18 0.68 -11.54 -9.71
N LEU A 19 0.51 -11.20 -8.44
CA LEU A 19 1.61 -11.07 -7.47
C LEU A 19 2.35 -12.40 -7.26
N LYS A 20 1.63 -13.54 -7.24
CA LYS A 20 2.28 -14.86 -7.11
C LYS A 20 3.27 -15.14 -8.23
N THR A 21 2.94 -14.69 -9.44
CA THR A 21 3.68 -15.00 -10.68
C THR A 21 4.64 -13.91 -11.11
N CYS A 22 4.60 -12.71 -10.52
CA CYS A 22 5.49 -11.62 -10.90
C CYS A 22 6.94 -11.92 -10.49
N ASP A 23 7.90 -11.31 -11.18
CA ASP A 23 9.32 -11.42 -10.84
C ASP A 23 9.63 -10.54 -9.63
N PHE A 24 9.09 -9.33 -9.63
CA PHE A 24 9.20 -8.35 -8.54
C PHE A 24 8.05 -7.34 -8.61
N TYR A 25 7.95 -6.49 -7.60
CA TYR A 25 7.06 -5.33 -7.63
C TYR A 25 7.79 -4.07 -7.21
N ALA A 26 7.39 -2.94 -7.80
CA ALA A 26 7.79 -1.62 -7.34
C ALA A 26 6.63 -0.96 -6.59
N PHE A 27 6.96 -0.07 -5.66
CA PHE A 27 5.97 0.68 -4.89
C PHE A 27 6.41 2.12 -4.67
N ASP A 28 5.43 2.96 -4.41
CA ASP A 28 5.58 4.38 -4.06
C ASP A 28 4.32 4.82 -3.29
N GLU A 29 4.41 5.92 -2.54
CA GLU A 29 3.29 6.40 -1.73
C GLU A 29 3.11 7.93 -1.80
N GLU A 30 1.85 8.36 -1.73
CA GLU A 30 1.53 9.76 -1.43
C GLU A 30 1.11 9.89 0.03
N MET A 31 1.63 10.90 0.72
CA MET A 31 1.45 11.09 2.16
C MET A 31 0.91 12.48 2.50
N THR A 32 0.20 12.58 3.62
CA THR A 32 -0.33 13.86 4.11
C THR A 32 0.73 14.80 4.70
N GLY A 33 1.96 14.33 4.89
CA GLY A 33 3.09 15.07 5.44
C GLY A 33 4.39 14.26 5.38
N ILE A 34 5.53 14.94 5.17
CA ILE A 34 6.85 14.29 4.98
C ILE A 34 7.95 14.78 5.93
N ASN A 35 7.65 15.79 6.75
CA ASN A 35 8.59 16.37 7.70
C ASN A 35 7.87 16.93 8.94
N THR A 36 8.61 17.11 10.02
CA THR A 36 8.14 17.76 11.24
C THR A 36 9.11 18.86 11.66
N ALA A 37 8.58 19.98 12.14
CA ALA A 37 9.42 21.12 12.55
C ALA A 37 10.19 20.85 13.86
N GLU A 38 9.71 19.91 14.67
CA GLU A 38 10.32 19.63 15.98
C GLU A 38 11.61 18.79 15.87
N LEU A 39 11.74 18.00 14.80
CA LEU A 39 12.90 17.15 14.52
C LEU A 39 13.35 17.32 13.06
N PRO A 40 13.97 18.47 12.72
CA PRO A 40 14.46 18.71 11.37
C PRO A 40 15.67 17.81 11.08
N GLU A 41 15.62 17.14 9.93
CA GLU A 41 16.73 16.32 9.44
C GLU A 41 17.87 17.19 8.90
N THR A 42 19.10 16.75 9.13
CA THR A 42 20.32 17.36 8.59
C THR A 42 21.25 16.28 8.03
N ILE A 43 22.09 16.66 7.07
CA ILE A 43 23.05 15.75 6.45
C ILE A 43 24.09 15.16 7.40
N THR A 44 24.29 15.81 8.55
CA THR A 44 25.18 15.34 9.60
C THR A 44 24.56 14.31 10.53
N ASP A 45 23.27 14.01 10.37
CA ASP A 45 22.57 13.04 11.22
C ASP A 45 23.14 11.64 11.01
N THR A 46 23.27 10.91 12.11
CA THR A 46 23.52 9.47 12.07
C THR A 46 22.28 8.73 11.55
N PRO A 47 22.41 7.49 11.04
CA PRO A 47 21.27 6.68 10.62
C PRO A 47 20.17 6.55 11.68
N GLU A 48 20.55 6.39 12.95
CA GLU A 48 19.63 6.30 14.10
C GLU A 48 18.88 7.63 14.34
N GLU A 49 19.54 8.78 14.16
CA GLU A 49 18.90 10.09 14.26
C GLU A 49 17.91 10.33 13.12
N SER A 50 18.31 10.00 11.87
CA SER A 50 17.41 10.06 10.72
C SER A 50 16.21 9.12 10.88
N TYR A 51 16.42 7.90 11.40
CA TYR A 51 15.34 6.98 11.73
C TYR A 51 14.38 7.58 12.74
N ARG A 52 14.86 8.17 13.84
CA ARG A 52 14.02 8.80 14.87
C ARG A 52 13.17 9.96 14.31
N ALA A 53 13.77 10.79 13.45
CA ALA A 53 13.05 11.86 12.78
C ALA A 53 11.96 11.31 11.85
N LYS A 54 12.30 10.39 10.95
CA LYS A 54 11.34 9.78 10.02
C LYS A 54 10.26 8.94 10.71
N ARG A 55 10.60 8.25 11.79
CA ARG A 55 9.62 7.54 12.64
C ARG A 55 8.57 8.49 13.20
N THR A 56 8.99 9.68 13.63
CA THR A 56 8.06 10.70 14.14
C THR A 56 7.13 11.20 13.03
N VAL A 57 7.64 11.38 11.81
CA VAL A 57 6.84 11.75 10.63
C VAL A 57 5.83 10.66 10.29
N ALA A 58 6.28 9.43 10.09
CA ALA A 58 5.45 8.28 9.70
C ALA A 58 4.41 7.89 10.76
N SER A 59 4.69 8.17 12.04
CA SER A 59 3.74 7.96 13.12
C SER A 59 2.66 9.05 13.21
N ARG A 60 2.92 10.24 12.66
CA ARG A 60 2.03 11.41 12.72
C ARG A 60 1.12 11.53 11.51
N TYR A 61 1.66 11.35 10.32
CA TYR A 61 0.96 11.56 9.06
C TYR A 61 0.39 10.25 8.51
N ASN A 62 -0.45 10.36 7.49
CA ASN A 62 -1.18 9.24 6.90
C ASN A 62 -0.78 9.04 5.45
N ILE A 63 -0.87 7.79 4.99
CA ILE A 63 -0.82 7.45 3.57
C ILE A 63 -2.18 7.76 2.94
N ILE A 64 -2.20 8.37 1.75
CA ILE A 64 -3.42 8.65 0.98
C ILE A 64 -3.50 7.84 -0.30
N GLN A 65 -2.37 7.49 -0.90
CA GLN A 65 -2.28 6.59 -2.03
C GLN A 65 -1.10 5.66 -1.86
N VAL A 66 -1.27 4.40 -2.25
CA VAL A 66 -0.16 3.45 -2.42
C VAL A 66 -0.16 2.97 -3.85
N GLY A 67 0.94 3.21 -4.55
CA GLY A 67 1.22 2.67 -5.86
C GLY A 67 1.91 1.33 -5.75
N ILE A 68 1.43 0.32 -6.47
CA ILE A 68 2.13 -0.95 -6.63
C ILE A 68 2.14 -1.32 -8.10
N CYS A 69 3.32 -1.46 -8.69
CA CYS A 69 3.46 -1.95 -10.05
C CYS A 69 4.09 -3.34 -10.07
N LEU A 70 3.36 -4.32 -10.61
CA LEU A 70 3.83 -5.69 -10.76
C LEU A 70 4.56 -5.85 -12.09
N PHE A 71 5.74 -6.46 -12.09
CA PHE A 71 6.54 -6.70 -13.30
C PHE A 71 6.66 -8.20 -13.58
N HIS A 72 6.32 -8.58 -14.81
CA HIS A 72 6.48 -9.93 -15.33
C HIS A 72 7.40 -9.92 -16.53
N ARG A 73 8.48 -10.71 -16.49
CA ARG A 73 9.30 -10.97 -17.65
C ARG A 73 8.50 -11.82 -18.63
N ASP A 74 8.54 -11.45 -19.92
CA ASP A 74 7.89 -12.25 -20.95
C ASP A 74 8.69 -13.53 -21.19
N ALA A 75 8.16 -14.65 -20.68
CA ALA A 75 8.77 -15.96 -20.83
C ALA A 75 8.86 -16.42 -22.30
N THR A 76 7.99 -15.91 -23.18
CA THR A 76 8.02 -16.26 -24.62
C THR A 76 9.15 -15.55 -25.37
N ALA A 77 9.69 -14.48 -24.79
CA ALA A 77 10.80 -13.71 -25.30
C ALA A 77 12.09 -13.93 -24.48
N ALA A 78 12.19 -15.06 -23.76
CA ALA A 78 13.38 -15.42 -22.99
C ALA A 78 14.62 -15.49 -23.90
N GLY A 79 15.57 -14.57 -23.71
CA GLY A 79 16.78 -14.44 -24.54
C GLY A 79 16.72 -13.33 -25.60
N SER A 80 15.59 -12.63 -25.74
CA SER A 80 15.51 -11.42 -26.58
C SER A 80 16.33 -10.27 -25.98
N THR A 81 16.89 -9.44 -26.86
CA THR A 81 17.51 -8.15 -26.51
C THR A 81 16.83 -7.07 -27.36
N PRO A 82 16.14 -6.09 -26.76
CA PRO A 82 16.01 -5.86 -25.32
C PRO A 82 15.13 -6.90 -24.60
N ALA A 83 15.39 -7.11 -23.31
CA ALA A 83 14.57 -7.97 -22.46
C ALA A 83 13.15 -7.39 -22.32
N GLN A 84 12.15 -8.23 -22.52
CA GLN A 84 10.75 -7.82 -22.56
C GLN A 84 10.06 -8.04 -21.21
N TYR A 85 9.37 -7.00 -20.74
CA TYR A 85 8.59 -7.01 -19.51
C TYR A 85 7.18 -6.46 -19.73
N VAL A 86 6.22 -7.01 -18.98
CA VAL A 86 4.86 -6.50 -18.87
C VAL A 86 4.68 -5.92 -17.46
N ALA A 87 4.37 -4.63 -17.38
CA ALA A 87 4.15 -3.90 -16.15
C ALA A 87 2.65 -3.66 -15.90
N ARG A 88 2.22 -3.79 -14.65
CA ARG A 88 0.81 -3.62 -14.22
C ARG A 88 0.74 -2.71 -13.00
N PRO A 89 0.65 -1.37 -13.18
CA PRO A 89 0.52 -0.42 -12.08
C PRO A 89 -0.87 -0.42 -11.47
N PHE A 90 -0.97 -0.46 -10.15
CA PHE A 90 -2.19 -0.33 -9.37
C PHE A 90 -2.04 0.84 -8.41
N ASN A 91 -2.99 1.77 -8.41
CA ASN A 91 -3.01 2.91 -7.50
C ASN A 91 -4.14 2.76 -6.49
N PHE A 92 -3.80 2.41 -5.25
CA PHE A 92 -4.76 2.17 -4.19
C PHE A 92 -5.02 3.46 -3.44
N LEU A 93 -6.26 3.95 -3.50
CA LEU A 93 -6.68 5.14 -2.76
C LEU A 93 -7.10 4.76 -1.35
N LEU A 94 -6.45 5.31 -0.32
CA LEU A 94 -6.60 4.88 1.07
C LEU A 94 -7.27 5.96 1.92
N PHE A 95 -8.26 5.60 2.73
CA PHE A 95 -8.84 6.51 3.72
C PHE A 95 -9.13 5.76 5.02
N PRO A 96 -8.77 6.31 6.20
CA PRO A 96 -9.00 5.65 7.48
C PRO A 96 -10.47 5.27 7.67
N HIS A 97 -10.73 4.04 8.08
CA HIS A 97 -12.09 3.60 8.34
C HIS A 97 -12.60 4.20 9.66
N HIS A 98 -13.85 4.66 9.65
CA HIS A 98 -14.51 5.25 10.80
C HIS A 98 -15.96 4.77 10.89
N ALA A 99 -16.38 4.40 12.11
CA ALA A 99 -17.78 4.29 12.49
C ALA A 99 -17.95 4.80 13.94
N ASP A 100 -19.12 5.36 14.24
CA ASP A 100 -19.40 5.98 15.53
C ASP A 100 -19.33 4.99 16.70
N ASP A 101 -19.64 3.73 16.44
CA ASP A 101 -19.69 2.63 17.40
C ASP A 101 -18.37 1.86 17.58
N PHE A 102 -17.28 2.32 16.95
CA PHE A 102 -15.96 1.69 17.12
C PHE A 102 -15.38 1.92 18.51
N THR A 103 -14.78 0.87 19.05
CA THR A 103 -13.96 0.89 20.26
C THR A 103 -12.61 1.53 20.00
N ALA A 104 -11.83 1.78 21.05
CA ALA A 104 -10.48 2.35 20.92
C ALA A 104 -9.53 1.46 20.09
N ASP A 105 -9.72 0.15 20.11
CA ASP A 105 -8.88 -0.81 19.38
C ASP A 105 -9.25 -0.94 17.90
N GLU A 106 -10.45 -0.52 17.52
CA GLU A 106 -10.96 -0.55 16.14
C GLU A 106 -10.79 0.78 15.42
N ARG A 107 -10.70 1.89 16.16
CA ARG A 107 -10.58 3.22 15.58
C ARG A 107 -9.23 3.40 14.90
N SER A 108 -9.29 3.94 13.69
CA SER A 108 -8.12 4.44 12.99
C SER A 108 -7.58 5.71 13.65
N ARG A 109 -6.32 6.03 13.40
CA ARG A 109 -5.73 7.31 13.82
C ARG A 109 -6.41 8.47 13.10
N ASP A 110 -6.38 9.63 13.75
CA ASP A 110 -6.83 10.88 13.12
C ASP A 110 -6.03 11.17 11.86
N VAL A 111 -6.68 11.82 10.90
CA VAL A 111 -6.04 12.31 9.69
C VAL A 111 -5.33 13.62 10.01
N VAL A 112 -4.00 13.62 9.96
CA VAL A 112 -3.18 14.82 10.17
C VAL A 112 -2.68 15.32 8.82
N LEU A 113 -2.86 16.61 8.52
CA LEU A 113 -2.44 17.22 7.25
C LEU A 113 -1.33 18.25 7.48
N SER A 114 -0.26 18.16 6.68
CA SER A 114 0.73 19.22 6.56
C SER A 114 0.30 20.24 5.50
N PRO A 115 0.24 21.55 5.79
CA PRO A 115 -0.11 22.57 4.80
C PRO A 115 0.82 22.58 3.57
N SER A 116 2.12 22.29 3.74
CA SER A 116 3.08 22.27 2.63
C SER A 116 2.84 21.07 1.71
N SER A 117 2.64 19.87 2.26
CA SER A 117 2.31 18.67 1.49
C SER A 117 0.97 18.80 0.79
N LEU A 118 -0.04 19.38 1.46
CA LEU A 118 -1.34 19.63 0.85
C LEU A 118 -1.24 20.62 -0.33
N ALA A 119 -0.45 21.69 -0.17
CA ALA A 119 -0.21 22.64 -1.25
C ALA A 119 0.53 22.02 -2.45
N PHE A 120 1.46 21.09 -2.19
CA PHE A 120 2.16 20.32 -3.21
C PHE A 120 1.19 19.38 -3.95
N LEU A 121 0.49 18.50 -3.23
CA LEU A 121 -0.48 17.56 -3.80
C LEU A 121 -1.56 18.26 -4.65
N ARG A 122 -2.03 19.44 -4.21
CA ARG A 122 -2.98 20.26 -4.98
C ARG A 122 -2.41 20.74 -6.32
N ARG A 123 -1.12 21.06 -6.39
CA ARG A 123 -0.47 21.48 -7.65
C ARG A 123 -0.30 20.32 -8.63
N HIS A 124 -0.35 19.09 -8.13
CA HIS A 124 -0.28 17.86 -8.91
C HIS A 124 -1.65 17.16 -9.02
N ASP A 125 -2.73 17.95 -9.04
CA ASP A 125 -4.10 17.51 -9.33
C ASP A 125 -4.66 16.39 -8.42
N MET A 126 -4.13 16.24 -7.20
CA MET A 126 -4.68 15.27 -6.26
C MET A 126 -6.15 15.57 -5.92
N ASN A 127 -7.02 14.58 -6.17
CA ASN A 127 -8.45 14.68 -5.93
C ASN A 127 -8.81 14.29 -4.48
N PHE A 128 -8.76 15.27 -3.58
CA PHE A 128 -9.12 15.08 -2.16
C PHE A 128 -10.58 14.66 -1.94
N GLN A 129 -11.50 15.03 -2.84
CA GLN A 129 -12.88 14.59 -2.75
C GLN A 129 -12.97 13.08 -2.98
N SER A 130 -12.35 12.60 -4.06
CA SER A 130 -12.27 11.17 -4.36
C SER A 130 -11.60 10.40 -3.23
N TRP A 131 -10.53 10.97 -2.66
CA TRP A 131 -9.83 10.38 -1.51
C TRP A 131 -10.77 10.10 -0.33
N VAL A 132 -11.53 11.11 0.10
CA VAL A 132 -12.45 10.97 1.24
C VAL A 132 -13.63 10.04 0.94
N TYR A 133 -14.24 10.14 -0.25
CA TYR A 133 -15.47 9.39 -0.55
C TYR A 133 -15.24 7.96 -1.06
N GLN A 134 -14.12 7.73 -1.75
CA GLN A 134 -13.82 6.48 -2.46
C GLN A 134 -12.60 5.74 -1.89
N GLY A 135 -11.86 6.34 -0.96
CA GLY A 135 -10.75 5.69 -0.29
C GLY A 135 -11.17 4.40 0.41
N MET A 136 -10.39 3.35 0.20
CA MET A 136 -10.60 2.08 0.88
C MET A 136 -10.02 2.13 2.30
N ALA A 137 -10.64 1.37 3.20
CA ALA A 137 -10.14 1.19 4.55
C ALA A 137 -8.70 0.64 4.54
N TYR A 138 -8.00 0.90 5.62
CA TYR A 138 -6.76 0.22 5.95
C TYR A 138 -6.63 0.19 7.47
N CYS A 139 -5.87 -0.77 7.98
CA CYS A 139 -5.69 -0.96 9.40
C CYS A 139 -4.37 -1.69 9.68
N ASP A 140 -3.87 -1.58 10.91
CA ASP A 140 -2.73 -2.34 11.38
C ASP A 140 -3.12 -3.76 11.86
N ALA A 141 -2.15 -4.52 12.37
CA ALA A 141 -2.38 -5.89 12.84
C ALA A 141 -3.32 -5.97 14.05
N ARG A 142 -3.25 -5.02 14.99
CA ARG A 142 -4.09 -5.00 16.20
C ARG A 142 -5.54 -4.68 15.82
N GLN A 143 -5.71 -3.68 14.96
CA GLN A 143 -7.03 -3.29 14.46
C GLN A 143 -7.66 -4.41 13.63
N GLU A 144 -6.88 -5.13 12.81
CA GLU A 144 -7.37 -6.28 12.06
C GLU A 144 -7.97 -7.35 12.99
N GLU A 145 -7.33 -7.64 14.12
CA GLU A 145 -7.84 -8.61 15.10
C GLU A 145 -9.18 -8.15 15.70
N ALA A 146 -9.26 -6.89 16.15
CA ALA A 146 -10.48 -6.33 16.72
C ALA A 146 -11.64 -6.31 15.69
N LEU A 147 -11.37 -5.86 14.46
CA LEU A 147 -12.35 -5.81 13.37
C LEU A 147 -12.84 -7.20 12.97
N ARG A 148 -11.96 -8.22 12.97
CA ARG A 148 -12.36 -9.62 12.72
C ARG A 148 -13.26 -10.16 13.82
N ASN A 149 -13.01 -9.83 15.07
CA ASN A 149 -13.88 -10.22 16.18
C ASN A 149 -15.26 -9.59 16.05
N ARG A 150 -15.32 -8.28 15.77
CA ARG A 150 -16.59 -7.58 15.49
C ARG A 150 -17.35 -8.20 14.32
N TYR A 151 -16.64 -8.50 13.24
CA TYR A 151 -17.21 -9.17 12.07
C TYR A 151 -17.79 -10.54 12.47
N ALA A 152 -17.06 -11.35 13.23
CA ALA A 152 -17.53 -12.64 13.70
C ALA A 152 -18.77 -12.54 14.58
N GLU A 153 -18.80 -11.59 15.52
CA GLU A 153 -19.95 -11.34 16.40
C GLU A 153 -21.19 -10.92 15.60
N LYS A 154 -21.04 -9.97 14.67
CA LYS A 154 -22.11 -9.50 13.77
C LYS A 154 -22.77 -10.67 13.03
N TYR A 155 -21.98 -11.53 12.40
CA TYR A 155 -22.53 -12.66 11.62
C TYR A 155 -23.00 -13.81 12.51
N GLN A 156 -22.39 -14.06 13.67
CA GLN A 156 -22.91 -15.02 14.65
C GLN A 156 -24.28 -14.58 15.19
N GLU A 157 -24.49 -13.29 15.46
CA GLU A 157 -25.78 -12.76 15.91
C GLU A 157 -26.83 -12.86 14.80
N MET A 158 -26.47 -12.53 13.56
CA MET A 158 -27.35 -12.72 12.39
C MET A 158 -27.71 -14.19 12.20
N ASP A 159 -26.76 -15.10 12.33
CA ASP A 159 -26.98 -16.54 12.18
C ASP A 159 -27.82 -17.11 13.34
N ARG A 160 -27.61 -16.65 14.58
CA ARG A 160 -28.46 -16.99 15.74
C ARG A 160 -29.90 -16.50 15.59
N THR A 161 -30.08 -15.29 15.06
CA THR A 161 -31.41 -14.72 14.81
C THR A 161 -32.14 -15.51 13.72
N ARG A 162 -31.41 -16.04 12.72
CA ARG A 162 -31.96 -16.89 11.64
C ARG A 162 -32.17 -18.35 12.06
N GLY A 163 -31.31 -18.85 12.94
CA GLY A 163 -31.26 -20.25 13.38
C GLY A 163 -31.42 -20.38 14.89
N ALA A 164 -32.41 -19.73 15.50
CA ALA A 164 -32.71 -19.87 16.93
C ALA A 164 -33.13 -21.32 17.24
N GLU A 165 -32.12 -22.18 17.45
CA GLU A 165 -32.17 -23.64 17.57
C GLU A 165 -32.51 -24.14 19.00
N LYS A 166 -32.92 -23.26 19.92
CA LYS A 166 -33.13 -23.65 21.33
C LYS A 166 -34.51 -23.36 21.92
N GLN A 167 -35.51 -22.99 21.11
CA GLN A 167 -36.85 -22.64 21.59
C GLN A 167 -38.00 -23.45 20.96
N GLU A 168 -37.72 -24.52 20.21
CA GLU A 168 -38.77 -25.30 19.55
C GLU A 168 -39.74 -25.94 20.55
N THR A 169 -39.23 -26.48 21.67
CA THR A 169 -40.05 -27.11 22.71
C THR A 169 -40.68 -26.13 23.70
N GLN A 170 -40.10 -24.95 23.90
CA GLN A 170 -40.65 -23.95 24.84
C GLN A 170 -41.70 -23.05 24.18
N GLU A 171 -41.55 -22.63 22.92
CA GLU A 171 -42.50 -21.70 22.28
C GLU A 171 -43.75 -22.35 21.70
N ILE A 172 -43.69 -23.61 21.22
CA ILE A 172 -44.90 -24.34 20.81
C ILE A 172 -45.86 -24.50 22.00
N ASN A 173 -45.32 -24.56 23.23
CA ASN A 173 -46.11 -24.59 24.47
C ASN A 173 -46.70 -23.23 24.87
N ILE A 174 -46.26 -22.12 24.26
CA ILE A 174 -46.75 -20.76 24.53
C ILE A 174 -47.81 -20.32 23.49
N LEU A 175 -47.99 -21.08 22.40
CA LEU A 175 -49.01 -20.79 21.39
C LEU A 175 -50.42 -20.96 21.95
N THR A 176 -51.28 -19.98 21.66
CA THR A 176 -52.73 -20.13 21.86
C THR A 176 -53.30 -21.27 21.02
N GLU A 177 -54.50 -21.73 21.36
CA GLU A 177 -55.12 -22.83 20.61
C GLU A 177 -55.37 -22.49 19.14
N ASP A 178 -55.72 -21.24 18.85
CA ASP A 178 -55.92 -20.74 17.48
C ASP A 178 -54.59 -20.64 16.71
N GLU A 179 -53.52 -20.20 17.36
CA GLU A 179 -52.17 -20.17 16.76
C GLU A 179 -51.64 -21.57 16.48
N ARG A 180 -51.91 -22.54 17.37
CA ARG A 180 -51.53 -23.95 17.18
C ARG A 180 -52.28 -24.58 16.02
N LYS A 181 -53.59 -24.32 15.90
CA LYS A 181 -54.41 -24.77 14.74
C LYS A 181 -53.88 -24.18 13.44
N TRP A 182 -53.57 -22.89 13.43
CA TRP A 182 -52.95 -22.21 12.29
C TRP A 182 -51.60 -22.82 11.92
N TYR A 183 -50.72 -23.03 12.91
CA TYR A 183 -49.39 -23.61 12.71
C TYR A 183 -49.46 -25.01 12.10
N ASN A 184 -50.29 -25.90 12.66
CA ASN A 184 -50.45 -27.26 12.15
C ASN A 184 -50.95 -27.28 10.70
N ASN A 185 -51.91 -26.41 10.36
CA ASN A 185 -52.40 -26.27 8.99
C ASN A 185 -51.30 -25.75 8.05
N ALA A 186 -50.55 -24.73 8.48
CA ALA A 186 -49.47 -24.16 7.68
C ALA A 186 -48.33 -25.16 7.45
N VAL A 187 -48.00 -26.00 8.45
CA VAL A 187 -47.04 -27.11 8.33
C VAL A 187 -47.52 -28.14 7.31
N ALA A 188 -48.79 -28.57 7.39
CA ALA A 188 -49.37 -29.51 6.43
C ALA A 188 -49.34 -28.96 4.99
N GLN A 189 -49.66 -27.67 4.81
CA GLN A 189 -49.55 -27.00 3.52
C GLN A 189 -48.11 -26.93 3.02
N ALA A 190 -47.15 -26.66 3.91
CA ALA A 190 -45.73 -26.65 3.56
C ALA A 190 -45.23 -28.03 3.13
N GLN A 191 -45.58 -29.09 3.85
CA GLN A 191 -45.22 -30.47 3.50
C GLN A 191 -45.79 -30.88 2.14
N SER A 192 -47.08 -30.68 1.93
CA SER A 192 -47.74 -30.99 0.65
C SER A 192 -47.12 -30.20 -0.51
N PHE A 193 -46.79 -28.93 -0.27
CA PHE A 193 -46.12 -28.13 -1.29
C PHE A 193 -44.69 -28.60 -1.55
N ALA A 194 -43.93 -28.97 -0.52
CA ALA A 194 -42.57 -29.51 -0.67
C ALA A 194 -42.55 -30.81 -1.48
N GLU A 195 -43.51 -31.71 -1.25
CA GLU A 195 -43.69 -32.93 -2.04
C GLU A 195 -44.01 -32.61 -3.51
N ARG A 196 -44.88 -31.64 -3.76
CA ARG A 196 -45.20 -31.18 -5.12
C ARG A 196 -43.96 -30.63 -5.83
N VAL A 197 -43.14 -29.83 -5.14
CA VAL A 197 -41.88 -29.29 -5.66
C VAL A 197 -40.89 -30.40 -6.00
N GLN A 198 -40.75 -31.39 -5.12
CA GLN A 198 -39.86 -32.53 -5.34
C GLN A 198 -40.33 -33.37 -6.54
N ALA A 199 -41.63 -33.65 -6.63
CA ALA A 199 -42.18 -34.43 -7.74
C ALA A 199 -42.02 -33.70 -9.09
N ALA A 200 -42.19 -32.37 -9.12
CA ALA A 200 -41.94 -31.56 -10.31
C ALA A 200 -40.47 -31.63 -10.74
N LEU A 201 -39.54 -31.59 -9.79
CA LEU A 201 -38.11 -31.70 -10.05
C LEU A 201 -37.73 -33.08 -10.59
N GLU A 202 -38.25 -34.17 -10.02
CA GLU A 202 -37.97 -35.53 -10.48
C GLU A 202 -38.58 -35.80 -11.88
N ARG A 203 -39.79 -35.30 -12.15
CA ARG A 203 -40.37 -35.34 -13.51
C ARG A 203 -39.51 -34.61 -14.54
N ALA A 204 -39.00 -33.44 -14.16
CA ALA A 204 -38.16 -32.65 -15.05
C ALA A 204 -36.81 -33.33 -15.33
N LYS A 205 -36.20 -33.97 -14.32
CA LYS A 205 -34.99 -34.79 -14.50
C LYS A 205 -35.24 -36.00 -15.40
N GLY A 206 -36.36 -36.71 -15.22
CA GLY A 206 -36.70 -37.89 -16.01
C GLY A 206 -36.97 -37.61 -17.49
N LYS A 207 -37.55 -36.45 -17.82
CA LYS A 207 -37.82 -36.04 -19.22
C LYS A 207 -36.58 -35.50 -19.95
N ASN A 208 -35.58 -35.01 -19.21
CA ASN A 208 -34.40 -34.30 -19.76
C ASN A 208 -33.07 -35.01 -19.46
N GLY A 209 -33.04 -36.35 -19.49
CA GLY A 209 -31.84 -37.16 -19.25
C GLY A 209 -30.70 -36.85 -20.24
N GLY A 210 -29.89 -35.84 -19.93
CA GLY A 210 -28.79 -35.34 -20.78
C GLY A 210 -28.56 -33.83 -20.71
N GLN A 211 -29.48 -33.03 -20.14
CA GLN A 211 -29.31 -31.58 -19.98
C GLN A 211 -28.77 -31.18 -18.59
N THR A 212 -28.28 -29.95 -18.46
CA THR A 212 -27.72 -29.40 -17.21
C THR A 212 -28.74 -29.35 -16.05
N ALA A 213 -28.27 -29.33 -14.80
CA ALA A 213 -29.14 -29.20 -13.62
C ALA A 213 -30.04 -27.94 -13.68
N VAL A 214 -29.51 -26.83 -14.20
CA VAL A 214 -30.25 -25.56 -14.37
C VAL A 214 -31.45 -25.71 -15.31
N THR A 215 -31.30 -26.44 -16.41
CA THR A 215 -32.40 -26.70 -17.37
C THR A 215 -33.50 -27.58 -16.78
N ALA A 216 -33.14 -28.55 -15.93
CA ALA A 216 -34.12 -29.37 -15.21
C ALA A 216 -34.93 -28.52 -14.21
N GLU A 217 -34.30 -27.58 -13.50
CA GLU A 217 -35.00 -26.69 -12.57
C GLU A 217 -35.93 -25.69 -13.27
N VAL A 218 -35.54 -25.18 -14.45
CA VAL A 218 -36.41 -24.32 -15.25
C VAL A 218 -37.66 -25.10 -15.68
N ALA A 219 -37.50 -26.33 -16.16
CA ALA A 219 -38.63 -27.19 -16.52
C ALA A 219 -39.52 -27.51 -15.29
N ALA A 220 -38.93 -27.81 -14.14
CA ALA A 220 -39.66 -28.01 -12.88
C ALA A 220 -40.43 -26.75 -12.44
N SER A 221 -39.84 -25.56 -12.64
CA SER A 221 -40.52 -24.29 -12.38
C SER A 221 -41.74 -24.10 -13.29
N VAL A 222 -41.64 -24.45 -14.57
CA VAL A 222 -42.76 -24.33 -15.52
C VAL A 222 -43.88 -25.30 -15.15
N ASP A 223 -43.54 -26.53 -14.77
CA ASP A 223 -44.49 -27.54 -14.27
C ASP A 223 -45.22 -27.05 -13.00
N LEU A 224 -44.52 -26.40 -12.07
CA LEU A 224 -45.14 -25.78 -10.89
C LEU A 224 -46.10 -24.64 -11.26
N ILE A 225 -45.72 -23.79 -12.22
CA ILE A 225 -46.60 -22.70 -12.69
C ILE A 225 -47.90 -23.28 -13.29
N GLN A 226 -47.80 -24.36 -14.07
CA GLN A 226 -48.96 -25.01 -14.70
C GLN A 226 -49.83 -25.78 -13.69
N SER A 227 -49.23 -26.30 -12.61
CA SER A 227 -49.89 -27.17 -11.61
C SER A 227 -50.41 -26.42 -10.37
N GLY A 228 -50.48 -25.09 -10.41
CA GLY A 228 -51.01 -24.26 -9.32
C GLY A 228 -49.98 -23.38 -8.62
N GLY A 229 -49.04 -22.81 -9.39
CA GLY A 229 -48.15 -21.73 -8.96
C GLY A 229 -46.88 -22.17 -8.23
N ARG A 230 -45.90 -21.25 -8.24
CA ARG A 230 -44.58 -21.41 -7.59
C ARG A 230 -44.54 -20.88 -6.16
N ASP A 231 -45.61 -20.21 -5.75
CA ASP A 231 -45.81 -19.62 -4.43
C ASP A 231 -47.14 -20.13 -3.84
N VAL A 232 -47.19 -20.34 -2.53
CA VAL A 232 -48.42 -20.67 -1.77
C VAL A 232 -48.62 -19.62 -0.68
N LEU A 233 -49.81 -19.02 -0.65
CA LEU A 233 -50.19 -18.04 0.36
C LEU A 233 -50.80 -18.75 1.57
N LEU A 234 -50.24 -18.49 2.75
CA LEU A 234 -50.74 -18.98 4.02
C LEU A 234 -51.79 -18.02 4.60
N PRO A 235 -52.72 -18.51 5.43
CA PRO A 235 -53.69 -17.64 6.11
C PRO A 235 -52.99 -16.55 6.95
N PRO A 236 -53.57 -15.35 7.09
CA PRO A 236 -52.98 -14.26 7.86
C PRO A 236 -52.81 -14.63 9.33
N GLN A 237 -51.67 -14.26 9.92
CA GLN A 237 -51.35 -14.49 11.32
C GLN A 237 -50.79 -13.21 11.97
N ARG A 238 -51.31 -12.87 13.15
CA ARG A 238 -50.86 -11.75 13.98
C ARG A 238 -49.71 -12.15 14.89
N GLY A 239 -49.79 -13.34 15.49
CA GLY A 239 -48.82 -13.85 16.46
C GLY A 239 -47.41 -13.88 15.90
N LYS A 240 -46.45 -13.28 16.60
CA LYS A 240 -45.03 -13.31 16.21
C LYS A 240 -44.44 -14.71 16.42
N SER A 241 -44.70 -15.30 17.59
CA SER A 241 -44.24 -16.65 17.96
C SER A 241 -44.73 -17.74 17.00
N ALA A 242 -46.00 -17.70 16.57
CA ALA A 242 -46.54 -18.65 15.61
C ALA A 242 -45.82 -18.58 14.25
N ARG A 243 -45.49 -17.37 13.77
CA ARG A 243 -44.77 -17.16 12.51
C ARG A 243 -43.33 -17.64 12.60
N GLU A 244 -42.63 -17.27 13.66
CA GLU A 244 -41.24 -17.68 13.90
C GLU A 244 -41.11 -19.21 14.08
N ALA A 245 -42.10 -19.86 14.69
CA ALA A 245 -42.15 -21.31 14.79
C ALA A 245 -42.26 -21.98 13.41
N LEU A 246 -43.11 -21.45 12.53
CA LEU A 246 -43.27 -21.97 11.17
C LEU A 246 -42.02 -21.73 10.31
N GLU A 247 -41.38 -20.56 10.43
CA GLU A 247 -40.12 -20.26 9.73
C GLU A 247 -39.04 -21.29 10.07
N ARG A 248 -38.88 -21.62 11.36
CA ARG A 248 -37.95 -22.65 11.83
C ARG A 248 -38.28 -24.04 11.31
N TYR A 249 -39.54 -24.45 11.41
CA TYR A 249 -39.97 -25.76 10.90
C TYR A 249 -39.59 -25.95 9.42
N ILE A 250 -39.87 -24.94 8.60
CA ILE A 250 -39.58 -24.97 7.16
C ILE A 250 -38.08 -25.00 6.90
N ALA A 251 -37.29 -24.21 7.63
CA ALA A 251 -35.85 -24.19 7.49
C ALA A 251 -35.21 -25.57 7.78
N GLN A 252 -35.73 -26.29 8.79
CA GLN A 252 -35.22 -27.59 9.23
C GLN A 252 -35.73 -28.77 8.38
N HIS A 253 -37.02 -28.78 8.02
CA HIS A 253 -37.68 -29.96 7.44
C HIS A 253 -37.98 -29.82 5.95
N CYS A 254 -37.99 -28.60 5.40
CA CYS A 254 -38.45 -28.30 4.04
C CYS A 254 -37.39 -27.51 3.25
N HIS A 255 -36.22 -28.11 2.98
CA HIS A 255 -35.13 -27.44 2.24
C HIS A 255 -35.48 -27.06 0.78
N SER A 256 -36.56 -27.58 0.21
CA SER A 256 -37.07 -27.19 -1.11
C SER A 256 -37.93 -25.92 -1.07
N LEU A 257 -38.15 -25.33 0.11
CA LEU A 257 -39.01 -24.17 0.31
C LEU A 257 -38.26 -23.01 0.98
N SER A 258 -38.77 -21.80 0.77
CA SER A 258 -38.48 -20.61 1.56
C SER A 258 -39.80 -19.94 1.96
N ILE A 259 -39.87 -19.39 3.17
CA ILE A 259 -41.04 -18.64 3.63
C ILE A 259 -40.69 -17.16 3.84
N THR A 260 -41.60 -16.27 3.48
CA THR A 260 -41.50 -14.83 3.81
C THR A 260 -42.84 -14.31 4.27
N PHE A 261 -42.86 -13.45 5.29
CA PHE A 261 -44.10 -12.81 5.75
C PHE A 261 -44.20 -11.39 5.23
N ARG A 262 -45.35 -11.06 4.63
CA ARG A 262 -45.68 -9.69 4.20
C ARG A 262 -46.71 -9.08 5.14
N ARG A 263 -46.46 -7.86 5.59
CA ARG A 263 -47.39 -7.13 6.47
C ARG A 263 -48.59 -6.62 5.68
N GLN A 264 -49.79 -6.87 6.20
CA GLN A 264 -51.05 -6.32 5.70
C GLN A 264 -51.85 -5.77 6.88
N GLY A 265 -51.70 -4.48 7.16
CA GLY A 265 -52.29 -3.84 8.34
C GLY A 265 -51.69 -4.38 9.65
N ALA A 266 -52.53 -5.00 10.48
CA ALA A 266 -52.15 -5.59 11.77
C ALA A 266 -51.79 -7.09 11.70
N VAL A 267 -51.93 -7.72 10.54
CA VAL A 267 -51.65 -9.16 10.33
C VAL A 267 -50.52 -9.34 9.31
N HIS A 268 -49.93 -10.53 9.29
CA HIS A 268 -48.90 -10.91 8.34
C HIS A 268 -49.34 -12.14 7.54
N ILE A 269 -49.16 -12.11 6.23
CA ILE A 269 -49.44 -13.22 5.33
C ILE A 269 -48.12 -13.92 4.99
N GLY A 270 -48.05 -15.22 5.25
CA GLY A 270 -46.90 -16.04 4.87
C GLY A 270 -46.95 -16.42 3.39
N VAL A 271 -45.83 -16.33 2.70
CA VAL A 271 -45.65 -16.76 1.32
C VAL A 271 -44.61 -17.85 1.31
N LEU A 272 -45.03 -19.09 1.07
CA LEU A 272 -44.15 -20.22 0.77
C LEU A 272 -43.74 -20.12 -0.69
N ARG A 273 -42.46 -20.30 -0.98
CA ARG A 273 -41.91 -20.27 -2.34
C ARG A 273 -41.02 -21.47 -2.57
N ALA A 274 -41.16 -22.10 -3.74
CA ALA A 274 -40.28 -23.18 -4.15
C ALA A 274 -38.85 -22.66 -4.41
N VAL A 275 -37.86 -23.33 -3.84
CA VAL A 275 -36.43 -23.08 -4.03
C VAL A 275 -35.74 -24.39 -4.40
N PHE A 276 -35.23 -24.46 -5.62
CA PHE A 276 -34.54 -25.64 -6.11
C PHE A 276 -33.05 -25.67 -5.70
N PRO A 277 -32.37 -26.83 -5.77
CA PRO A 277 -30.98 -26.98 -5.32
C PRO A 277 -29.97 -25.98 -5.90
N GLU A 278 -29.94 -25.75 -7.21
CA GLU A 278 -29.04 -24.77 -7.86
C GLU A 278 -29.42 -23.34 -7.50
N GLN A 279 -30.71 -23.04 -7.39
CA GLN A 279 -31.17 -21.75 -6.89
C GLN A 279 -30.69 -21.52 -5.43
N ARG A 280 -30.73 -22.54 -4.57
CA ARG A 280 -30.21 -22.49 -3.20
C ARG A 280 -28.70 -22.32 -3.18
N ARG A 281 -27.96 -23.07 -4.01
CA ARG A 281 -26.50 -22.93 -4.16
C ARG A 281 -26.12 -21.49 -4.54
N ARG A 282 -26.80 -20.90 -5.53
CA ARG A 282 -26.57 -19.49 -5.93
C ARG A 282 -26.85 -18.49 -4.81
N LEU A 283 -27.86 -18.74 -3.98
CA LEU A 283 -28.15 -17.89 -2.82
C LEU A 283 -27.05 -17.97 -1.76
N LEU A 284 -26.56 -19.18 -1.47
CA LEU A 284 -25.45 -19.39 -0.53
C LEU A 284 -24.16 -18.76 -1.05
N GLU A 285 -23.84 -18.92 -2.34
CA GLU A 285 -22.68 -18.27 -2.98
C GLU A 285 -22.79 -16.75 -2.93
N LYS A 286 -23.97 -16.20 -3.17
CA LYS A 286 -24.22 -14.76 -3.07
C LYS A 286 -24.05 -14.26 -1.63
N GLU A 287 -24.52 -15.03 -0.65
CA GLU A 287 -24.33 -14.70 0.77
C GLU A 287 -22.86 -14.75 1.18
N GLN A 288 -22.14 -15.79 0.77
CA GLN A 288 -20.70 -15.90 1.02
C GLN A 288 -19.94 -14.75 0.35
N SER A 289 -20.23 -14.46 -0.91
CA SER A 289 -19.62 -13.33 -1.64
C SER A 289 -19.91 -11.99 -0.96
N PHE A 290 -21.11 -11.83 -0.40
CA PHE A 290 -21.48 -10.64 0.37
C PHE A 290 -20.67 -10.54 1.66
N ARG A 291 -20.57 -11.64 2.42
CA ARG A 291 -19.75 -11.75 3.64
C ARG A 291 -18.28 -11.43 3.37
N GLU A 292 -17.69 -12.05 2.35
CA GLU A 292 -16.31 -11.78 1.92
C GLU A 292 -16.11 -10.31 1.53
N ARG A 293 -17.05 -9.72 0.79
CA ARG A 293 -17.00 -8.31 0.40
C ARG A 293 -17.08 -7.38 1.62
N ASP A 294 -17.93 -7.68 2.59
CA ASP A 294 -18.07 -6.91 3.82
C ASP A 294 -16.75 -6.91 4.61
N LEU A 295 -16.11 -8.09 4.74
CA LEU A 295 -14.80 -8.20 5.37
C LEU A 295 -13.70 -7.45 4.58
N MET A 296 -13.71 -7.54 3.25
CA MET A 296 -12.78 -6.80 2.40
C MET A 296 -12.94 -5.29 2.54
N ASN A 297 -14.17 -4.79 2.65
CA ASN A 297 -14.43 -3.37 2.85
C ASN A 297 -13.96 -2.89 4.24
N MET A 298 -14.02 -3.75 5.24
CA MET A 298 -13.61 -3.45 6.61
C MET A 298 -12.07 -3.41 6.77
N LEU A 299 -11.36 -4.36 6.18
CA LEU A 299 -9.89 -4.48 6.30
C LEU A 299 -9.14 -3.71 5.19
N GLY A 300 -9.73 -3.62 4.00
CA GLY A 300 -9.22 -2.96 2.81
C GLY A 300 -7.76 -3.28 2.50
N PHE A 301 -6.91 -2.24 2.46
CA PHE A 301 -5.52 -2.35 2.00
C PHE A 301 -4.64 -3.23 2.89
N ARG A 302 -5.04 -3.51 4.14
CA ARG A 302 -4.35 -4.50 4.99
C ARG A 302 -4.26 -5.87 4.32
N LEU A 303 -5.25 -6.25 3.51
CA LEU A 303 -5.22 -7.51 2.76
C LEU A 303 -4.15 -7.51 1.66
N VAL A 304 -3.93 -6.36 0.99
CA VAL A 304 -2.87 -6.18 0.00
C VAL A 304 -1.51 -6.28 0.68
N PHE A 305 -1.31 -5.58 1.79
CA PHE A 305 -0.08 -5.63 2.58
C PHE A 305 0.27 -7.07 2.99
N LYS A 306 -0.69 -7.83 3.52
CA LYS A 306 -0.47 -9.24 3.88
C LYS A 306 -0.11 -10.10 2.68
N ALA A 307 -0.70 -9.85 1.51
CA ALA A 307 -0.37 -10.55 0.28
C ALA A 307 1.07 -10.24 -0.16
N LEU A 308 1.50 -8.98 -0.12
CA LEU A 308 2.88 -8.57 -0.41
C LEU A 308 3.87 -9.25 0.53
N VAL A 309 3.66 -9.13 1.84
CA VAL A 309 4.53 -9.75 2.87
C VAL A 309 4.59 -11.27 2.71
N SER A 310 3.47 -11.93 2.41
CA SER A 310 3.42 -13.38 2.20
C SER A 310 4.10 -13.82 0.91
N SER A 311 4.15 -12.96 -0.09
CA SER A 311 4.74 -13.28 -1.40
C SER A 311 6.27 -13.42 -1.35
N LYS A 312 6.93 -12.72 -0.42
CA LYS A 312 8.39 -12.61 -0.30
C LYS A 312 9.08 -12.20 -1.62
N LYS A 313 8.33 -11.60 -2.54
CA LYS A 313 8.86 -11.08 -3.81
C LYS A 313 9.77 -9.88 -3.52
N PRO A 314 10.84 -9.68 -4.31
CA PRO A 314 11.63 -8.47 -4.22
C PRO A 314 10.76 -7.22 -4.38
N CYS A 315 10.93 -6.28 -3.46
CA CYS A 315 10.26 -4.99 -3.50
C CYS A 315 11.24 -3.89 -3.91
N VAL A 316 10.76 -2.94 -4.70
CA VAL A 316 11.58 -1.90 -5.31
C VAL A 316 10.98 -0.55 -5.00
N GLY A 317 11.79 0.38 -4.51
CA GLY A 317 11.40 1.75 -4.27
C GLY A 317 12.44 2.74 -4.82
N HIS A 318 12.13 4.02 -4.75
CA HIS A 318 13.04 5.10 -5.08
C HIS A 318 13.20 6.02 -3.87
N ASN A 319 14.37 6.06 -3.23
CA ASN A 319 14.57 6.80 -1.98
C ASN A 319 13.57 6.37 -0.89
N CYS A 320 13.29 5.07 -0.81
CA CYS A 320 12.05 4.57 -0.22
C CYS A 320 12.11 4.40 1.31
N PHE A 321 13.07 5.00 1.99
CA PHE A 321 13.20 4.85 3.44
C PHE A 321 11.93 5.35 4.17
N ALA A 322 11.40 6.50 3.76
CA ALA A 322 10.18 7.04 4.36
C ALA A 322 8.98 6.13 4.08
N ASP A 323 8.81 5.69 2.84
CA ASP A 323 7.71 4.83 2.39
C ASP A 323 7.67 3.50 3.17
N LEU A 324 8.83 2.88 3.41
CA LEU A 324 8.91 1.67 4.24
C LEU A 324 8.44 1.93 5.68
N LEU A 325 8.79 3.08 6.26
CA LEU A 325 8.32 3.46 7.59
C LEU A 325 6.81 3.73 7.62
N PHE A 326 6.27 4.40 6.61
CA PHE A 326 4.83 4.66 6.50
C PHE A 326 4.03 3.36 6.32
N LEU A 327 4.47 2.44 5.46
CA LEU A 327 3.88 1.12 5.30
C LEU A 327 3.82 0.38 6.63
N VAL A 328 4.94 0.25 7.33
CA VAL A 328 5.01 -0.49 8.60
C VAL A 328 4.16 0.20 9.67
N ALA A 329 4.28 1.53 9.80
CA ALA A 329 3.51 2.31 10.76
C ALA A 329 2.00 2.17 10.55
N SER A 330 1.54 2.12 9.30
CA SER A 330 0.11 2.16 8.96
C SER A 330 -0.53 0.78 8.89
N LEU A 331 0.24 -0.25 8.55
CA LEU A 331 -0.29 -1.56 8.17
C LEU A 331 0.24 -2.68 9.04
N ASP A 332 1.43 -2.57 9.63
CA ASP A 332 1.98 -3.60 10.51
C ASP A 332 1.67 -3.30 11.98
N GLY A 333 2.02 -2.10 12.44
CA GLY A 333 1.81 -1.65 13.82
C GLY A 333 2.73 -0.49 14.20
N PRO A 334 2.88 -0.19 15.51
CA PRO A 334 3.81 0.82 15.98
C PRO A 334 5.24 0.54 15.53
N LEU A 335 5.93 1.56 15.00
CA LEU A 335 7.33 1.44 14.59
C LEU A 335 8.24 1.15 15.80
N PRO A 336 9.24 0.25 15.68
CA PRO A 336 10.20 -0.04 16.74
C PRO A 336 10.91 1.19 17.29
N ASP A 337 11.41 1.12 18.52
CA ASP A 337 12.05 2.29 19.16
C ASP A 337 13.45 2.57 18.61
N THR A 338 14.10 1.55 18.05
CA THR A 338 15.48 1.64 17.56
C THR A 338 15.59 1.20 16.08
N LEU A 339 16.55 1.77 15.34
CA LEU A 339 16.80 1.37 13.94
C LEU A 339 17.18 -0.11 13.79
N PRO A 340 18.01 -0.72 14.66
CA PRO A 340 18.32 -2.15 14.58
C PRO A 340 17.08 -3.06 14.63
N GLU A 341 16.12 -2.76 15.51
CA GLU A 341 14.86 -3.52 15.59
C GLU A 341 13.99 -3.32 14.35
N PHE A 342 13.95 -2.10 13.82
CA PHE A 342 13.29 -1.82 12.55
C PHE A 342 13.89 -2.64 11.40
N LYS A 343 15.22 -2.70 11.29
CA LYS A 343 15.90 -3.51 10.27
C LYS A 343 15.56 -4.99 10.37
N LEU A 344 15.55 -5.56 11.58
CA LEU A 344 15.14 -6.95 11.79
C LEU A 344 13.69 -7.17 11.34
N ARG A 345 12.79 -6.26 11.70
CA ARG A 345 11.40 -6.32 11.26
C ARG A 345 11.27 -6.21 9.73
N MET A 346 12.07 -5.37 9.10
CA MET A 346 12.11 -5.25 7.64
C MET A 346 12.54 -6.54 6.96
N GLN A 347 13.56 -7.24 7.47
CA GLN A 347 13.98 -8.54 6.92
C GLN A 347 12.86 -9.58 7.00
N GLU A 348 12.08 -9.57 8.08
CA GLU A 348 10.93 -10.47 8.22
C GLU A 348 9.81 -10.15 7.21
N LEU A 349 9.50 -8.86 7.03
CA LEU A 349 8.39 -8.42 6.18
C LEU A 349 8.77 -8.50 4.68
N PHE A 350 9.90 -7.92 4.33
CA PHE A 350 10.40 -7.72 2.96
C PHE A 350 11.89 -8.13 2.89
N PRO A 351 12.20 -9.41 2.63
CA PRO A 351 13.56 -9.94 2.71
C PRO A 351 14.50 -9.42 1.61
N THR A 352 13.94 -8.85 0.54
CA THR A 352 14.71 -8.34 -0.60
C THR A 352 14.15 -7.00 -1.01
N VAL A 353 14.92 -5.94 -0.78
CA VAL A 353 14.58 -4.54 -1.07
C VAL A 353 15.62 -3.96 -2.02
N PHE A 354 15.18 -3.25 -3.06
CA PHE A 354 16.04 -2.44 -3.92
C PHE A 354 15.62 -0.97 -3.83
N ASP A 355 16.58 -0.09 -3.61
CA ASP A 355 16.39 1.35 -3.72
C ASP A 355 17.10 1.86 -4.99
N THR A 356 16.33 2.27 -5.99
CA THR A 356 16.86 2.74 -7.27
C THR A 356 17.71 3.99 -7.14
N ARG A 357 17.45 4.86 -6.14
CA ARG A 357 18.30 6.02 -5.86
C ARG A 357 19.66 5.57 -5.35
N TYR A 358 19.69 4.58 -4.47
CA TYR A 358 20.96 4.01 -4.01
C TYR A 358 21.74 3.41 -5.19
N VAL A 359 21.09 2.55 -6.00
CA VAL A 359 21.69 1.90 -7.17
C VAL A 359 22.28 2.93 -8.14
N ALA A 360 21.53 3.94 -8.52
CA ALA A 360 21.95 4.95 -9.50
C ALA A 360 23.14 5.82 -9.03
N THR A 361 23.43 5.86 -7.72
CA THR A 361 24.55 6.63 -7.16
C THR A 361 25.82 5.81 -6.96
N ARG A 362 25.86 4.56 -7.46
CA ARG A 362 27.05 3.69 -7.37
C ARG A 362 28.06 3.98 -8.45
N GLN A 363 29.10 4.72 -8.06
CA GLN A 363 30.16 5.18 -8.96
C GLN A 363 31.01 4.05 -9.55
N ALA A 364 30.98 2.86 -8.96
CA ALA A 364 31.59 1.65 -9.53
C ALA A 364 30.91 1.21 -10.84
N PHE A 365 29.62 1.53 -11.02
CA PHE A 365 28.83 1.15 -12.18
C PHE A 365 28.49 2.36 -13.06
N PHE A 366 28.11 3.48 -12.44
CA PHE A 366 27.65 4.68 -13.12
C PHE A 366 28.62 5.84 -12.86
N PRO A 367 29.43 6.26 -13.85
CA PRO A 367 30.39 7.33 -13.65
C PRO A 367 29.69 8.65 -13.29
N VAL A 368 30.41 9.55 -12.64
CA VAL A 368 29.90 10.87 -12.26
C VAL A 368 29.39 11.61 -13.50
N GLY A 369 28.21 12.23 -13.37
CA GLY A 369 27.55 12.90 -14.49
C GLY A 369 26.81 11.97 -15.46
N ARG A 370 26.79 10.64 -15.21
CA ARG A 370 25.97 9.70 -16.01
C ARG A 370 24.50 10.09 -16.02
N PHE A 371 24.00 10.54 -14.88
CA PHE A 371 22.63 11.02 -14.71
C PHE A 371 22.66 12.50 -14.38
N GLY A 372 21.98 13.32 -15.20
CA GLY A 372 21.95 14.78 -14.99
C GLY A 372 21.10 15.15 -13.77
N ASP A 373 19.92 14.56 -13.67
CA ASP A 373 18.95 14.79 -12.61
C ASP A 373 18.91 13.62 -11.62
N ARG A 374 18.67 13.93 -10.34
CA ARG A 374 18.69 12.93 -9.23
C ARG A 374 17.30 12.60 -8.68
N TYR A 375 16.27 12.94 -9.44
CA TYR A 375 14.87 12.66 -9.12
C TYR A 375 14.30 11.71 -10.17
N LEU A 376 13.27 10.96 -9.78
CA LEU A 376 12.74 9.83 -10.55
C LEU A 376 12.38 10.19 -12.00
N SER A 377 11.70 11.32 -12.23
CA SER A 377 11.33 11.77 -13.58
C SER A 377 12.54 12.10 -14.45
N GLY A 378 13.61 12.63 -13.85
CA GLY A 378 14.87 12.91 -14.53
C GLY A 378 15.58 11.63 -15.00
N PHE A 379 15.68 10.64 -14.12
CA PHE A 379 16.22 9.31 -14.49
C PHE A 379 15.39 8.64 -15.58
N PHE A 380 14.05 8.76 -15.50
CA PHE A 380 13.17 8.18 -16.50
C PHE A 380 13.28 8.87 -17.86
N GLY A 381 13.52 10.19 -17.90
CA GLY A 381 13.73 10.94 -19.13
C GLY A 381 14.88 10.41 -20.00
N GLU A 382 15.87 9.75 -19.38
CA GLU A 382 17.01 9.17 -20.10
C GLU A 382 16.75 7.77 -20.67
N TYR A 383 16.07 6.89 -19.92
CA TYR A 383 15.82 5.50 -20.35
C TYR A 383 14.48 5.29 -21.06
N GLY A 384 13.43 5.98 -20.61
CA GLY A 384 12.06 5.74 -21.05
C GLY A 384 11.55 4.30 -20.81
N PHE A 385 10.44 3.95 -21.47
CA PHE A 385 9.92 2.56 -21.49
C PHE A 385 10.65 1.64 -22.46
N ARG A 386 11.55 2.18 -23.28
CA ARG A 386 12.27 1.46 -24.32
C ARG A 386 13.71 1.94 -24.34
N SER A 387 14.61 1.07 -23.91
CA SER A 387 16.05 1.27 -24.05
C SER A 387 16.65 0.18 -24.93
N ALA A 388 17.96 0.24 -25.16
CA ALA A 388 18.70 -0.82 -25.85
C ALA A 388 18.67 -2.17 -25.10
N HIS A 389 18.37 -2.15 -23.79
CA HIS A 389 18.49 -3.32 -22.94
C HIS A 389 17.14 -3.85 -22.43
N VAL A 390 16.17 -2.97 -22.21
CA VAL A 390 14.88 -3.32 -21.61
C VAL A 390 13.74 -2.64 -22.38
N GLN A 391 12.68 -3.41 -22.61
CA GLN A 391 11.43 -2.91 -23.12
C GLN A 391 10.31 -3.28 -22.15
N VAL A 392 9.61 -2.27 -21.66
CA VAL A 392 8.46 -2.43 -20.78
C VAL A 392 7.19 -2.09 -21.56
N THR A 393 6.18 -2.94 -21.43
CA THR A 393 4.87 -2.78 -22.06
C THR A 393 3.76 -2.83 -21.03
N LEU A 394 2.64 -2.17 -21.34
CA LEU A 394 1.43 -2.20 -20.53
C LEU A 394 0.39 -3.09 -21.21
N PRO A 395 -0.29 -3.99 -20.48
CA PRO A 395 -1.35 -4.80 -21.05
C PRO A 395 -2.64 -3.97 -21.25
N LEU A 396 -3.59 -4.52 -22.01
CA LEU A 396 -4.91 -3.93 -22.18
C LEU A 396 -5.57 -3.62 -20.83
N GLY A 397 -6.21 -2.46 -20.72
CA GLY A 397 -6.82 -1.94 -19.50
C GLY A 397 -5.90 -1.07 -18.62
N PHE A 398 -4.64 -0.85 -19.03
CA PHE A 398 -3.67 0.01 -18.33
C PHE A 398 -3.25 1.22 -19.18
N GLU A 399 -4.00 1.54 -20.24
CA GLU A 399 -3.68 2.59 -21.22
C GLU A 399 -3.55 3.98 -20.58
N SER A 400 -4.20 4.23 -19.44
CA SER A 400 -4.08 5.50 -18.70
C SER A 400 -2.67 5.76 -18.16
N TYR A 401 -1.82 4.74 -18.09
CA TYR A 401 -0.42 4.83 -17.66
C TYR A 401 0.55 4.88 -18.85
N ASP A 402 0.04 4.81 -20.09
CA ASP A 402 0.87 4.96 -21.29
C ASP A 402 1.29 6.45 -21.44
N PRO A 403 2.59 6.77 -21.50
CA PRO A 403 3.07 8.14 -21.69
C PRO A 403 2.51 8.82 -22.94
N LEU A 404 2.19 8.07 -24.00
CA LEU A 404 1.61 8.63 -25.22
C LEU A 404 0.15 9.05 -25.02
N ALA A 405 -0.59 8.34 -24.17
CA ALA A 405 -1.96 8.71 -23.79
C ALA A 405 -1.95 9.91 -22.83
N VAL A 406 -0.95 9.95 -21.95
CA VAL A 406 -0.69 11.02 -20.99
C VAL A 406 -0.31 12.35 -21.67
N GLY A 407 0.63 12.33 -22.63
CA GLY A 407 1.07 13.53 -23.36
C GLY A 407 0.04 14.09 -24.36
N GLY A 408 -0.98 13.31 -24.72
CA GLY A 408 -2.06 13.73 -25.63
C GLY A 408 -3.03 14.76 -25.02
N ASN A 409 -3.19 14.76 -23.69
CA ASN A 409 -4.07 15.69 -22.98
C ASN A 409 -3.41 17.03 -22.61
N GLU A 410 -2.09 17.14 -22.70
CA GLU A 410 -1.32 18.36 -22.39
C GLU A 410 -1.66 19.55 -23.31
N ARG A 411 -2.25 19.30 -24.49
CA ARG A 411 -2.60 20.38 -25.45
C ARG A 411 -3.89 21.14 -25.13
N ARG A 412 -4.64 20.80 -24.06
CA ARG A 412 -5.92 21.49 -23.75
C ARG A 412 -5.95 22.29 -22.44
N HIS A 413 -4.94 22.18 -21.58
CA HIS A 413 -4.86 22.99 -20.35
C HIS A 413 -3.49 23.66 -20.19
N SER A 414 -3.03 24.33 -21.25
CA SER A 414 -1.94 25.30 -21.15
C SER A 414 -2.44 26.61 -20.55
N SER A 415 -2.43 26.73 -19.22
CA SER A 415 -2.43 28.02 -18.54
C SER A 415 -1.23 28.13 -17.59
N ALA A 416 -0.16 28.73 -18.12
CA ALA A 416 0.78 29.61 -17.42
C ALA A 416 1.40 29.14 -16.08
N SER A 417 2.08 28.00 -16.08
CA SER A 417 3.27 27.78 -15.24
C SER A 417 4.06 26.59 -15.81
N GLY A 418 5.28 26.84 -16.28
CA GLY A 418 6.13 25.85 -16.93
C GLY A 418 6.77 24.86 -15.96
N ASP A 419 5.96 23.94 -15.44
CA ASP A 419 6.44 22.72 -14.79
C ASP A 419 5.57 21.54 -15.29
N GLY A 420 6.21 20.42 -15.64
CA GLY A 420 5.64 19.36 -16.48
C GLY A 420 4.38 18.70 -15.90
N GLY A 421 3.22 18.97 -16.51
CA GLY A 421 1.92 18.42 -16.13
C GLY A 421 1.61 17.06 -16.77
N GLY A 422 2.41 16.04 -16.46
CA GLY A 422 2.02 14.63 -16.61
C GLY A 422 1.45 14.07 -15.28
N PRO A 423 0.98 12.81 -15.20
CA PRO A 423 0.61 12.11 -13.97
C PRO A 423 1.82 11.76 -13.08
N THR A 424 2.97 12.42 -13.31
CA THR A 424 4.04 12.50 -12.33
C THR A 424 3.43 12.97 -11.01
N HIS A 425 3.72 12.27 -9.90
CA HIS A 425 3.09 12.47 -8.58
C HIS A 425 1.70 11.82 -8.38
N GLU A 426 1.44 10.73 -9.13
CA GLU A 426 0.52 9.66 -8.73
C GLU A 426 1.34 8.44 -8.33
N ALA A 427 1.15 7.92 -7.11
CA ALA A 427 1.95 6.81 -6.59
C ALA A 427 2.00 5.59 -7.54
N GLY A 428 0.89 5.24 -8.20
CA GLY A 428 0.85 4.13 -9.16
C GLY A 428 1.75 4.33 -10.38
N TYR A 429 1.87 5.57 -10.85
CA TYR A 429 2.74 5.93 -11.98
C TYR A 429 4.20 6.00 -11.52
N ASP A 430 4.48 6.58 -10.36
CA ASP A 430 5.83 6.65 -9.81
C ASP A 430 6.39 5.25 -9.47
N ALA A 431 5.55 4.31 -9.02
CA ALA A 431 5.91 2.90 -8.89
C ALA A 431 6.26 2.25 -10.26
N LEU A 432 5.53 2.57 -11.33
CA LEU A 432 5.84 2.09 -12.69
C LEU A 432 7.20 2.60 -13.17
N LEU A 433 7.48 3.90 -12.99
CA LEU A 433 8.76 4.50 -13.36
C LEU A 433 9.91 3.89 -12.54
N THR A 434 9.69 3.70 -11.24
CA THR A 434 10.67 3.13 -10.31
C THR A 434 11.09 1.72 -10.72
N GLY A 435 10.14 0.83 -11.01
CA GLY A 435 10.49 -0.53 -11.43
C GLY A 435 11.14 -0.58 -12.82
N THR A 436 10.69 0.29 -13.74
CA THR A 436 11.31 0.43 -15.08
C THR A 436 12.75 0.94 -14.98
N LEU A 437 13.01 1.88 -14.06
CA LEU A 437 14.34 2.38 -13.80
C LEU A 437 15.26 1.28 -13.26
N LEU A 438 14.82 0.49 -12.27
CA LEU A 438 15.64 -0.61 -11.75
C LEU A 438 16.06 -1.57 -12.86
N LEU A 439 15.14 -1.97 -13.74
CA LEU A 439 15.44 -2.90 -14.84
C LEU A 439 16.54 -2.34 -15.74
N ASN A 440 16.47 -1.05 -16.09
CA ASN A 440 17.49 -0.41 -16.92
C ASN A 440 18.84 -0.30 -16.19
N LEU A 441 18.84 0.07 -14.91
CA LEU A 441 20.06 0.15 -14.10
C LEU A 441 20.76 -1.20 -14.01
N LEU A 442 20.04 -2.27 -13.67
CA LEU A 442 20.59 -3.62 -13.57
C LEU A 442 21.13 -4.11 -14.92
N ALA A 443 20.45 -3.78 -16.01
CA ALA A 443 20.91 -4.14 -17.34
C ALA A 443 22.20 -3.39 -17.73
N GLU A 444 22.32 -2.10 -17.41
CA GLU A 444 23.55 -1.32 -17.68
C GLU A 444 24.72 -1.75 -16.78
N MET A 445 24.45 -2.24 -15.56
CA MET A 445 25.48 -2.75 -14.63
C MET A 445 26.18 -4.04 -15.08
N GLY A 446 25.71 -4.70 -16.14
CA GLY A 446 26.29 -5.96 -16.62
C GLY A 446 25.29 -6.98 -17.15
N GLY A 447 24.07 -6.55 -17.50
CA GLY A 447 23.00 -7.44 -17.97
C GLY A 447 22.31 -8.23 -16.85
N TYR A 448 22.35 -7.72 -15.61
CA TYR A 448 21.69 -8.35 -14.48
C TYR A 448 20.17 -8.22 -14.56
N ASP A 449 19.48 -9.13 -13.90
CA ASP A 449 18.07 -9.00 -13.54
C ASP A 449 17.91 -9.01 -12.01
N VAL A 450 16.69 -8.83 -11.53
CA VAL A 450 16.42 -8.73 -10.07
C VAL A 450 16.85 -9.99 -9.31
N ALA A 451 16.81 -11.17 -9.94
CA ALA A 451 17.22 -12.43 -9.31
C ALA A 451 18.74 -12.62 -9.28
N THR A 452 19.47 -11.96 -10.18
CA THR A 452 20.92 -12.07 -10.34
C THR A 452 21.69 -10.81 -9.95
N ALA A 453 20.99 -9.82 -9.38
CA ALA A 453 21.56 -8.54 -9.01
C ALA A 453 22.74 -8.69 -8.03
N PRO A 454 23.79 -7.86 -8.14
CA PRO A 454 24.92 -7.91 -7.21
C PRO A 454 24.51 -7.66 -5.75
N GLU A 455 25.04 -8.44 -4.81
CA GLU A 455 24.73 -8.31 -3.37
C GLU A 455 24.99 -6.90 -2.82
N CYS A 456 25.92 -6.14 -3.40
CA CYS A 456 26.25 -4.79 -2.96
C CYS A 456 25.14 -3.77 -3.21
N VAL A 457 24.10 -4.09 -3.99
CA VAL A 457 22.94 -3.22 -4.22
C VAL A 457 21.63 -3.76 -3.64
N VAL A 458 21.65 -4.99 -3.12
CA VAL A 458 20.49 -5.62 -2.47
C VAL A 458 20.42 -5.18 -1.02
N ASN A 459 19.21 -4.89 -0.53
CA ASN A 459 18.95 -4.51 0.87
C ASN A 459 19.77 -3.29 1.32
N ARG A 460 20.06 -2.39 0.36
CA ARG A 460 20.67 -1.09 0.57
C ARG A 460 19.65 0.00 0.27
N VAL A 461 19.38 0.87 1.25
CA VAL A 461 18.35 1.92 1.14
C VAL A 461 18.97 3.29 1.31
N ALA A 462 18.67 4.20 0.39
CA ALA A 462 19.16 5.56 0.48
C ALA A 462 18.44 6.33 1.60
N ILE A 463 19.18 7.17 2.32
CA ILE A 463 18.60 8.14 3.25
C ILE A 463 18.66 9.52 2.60
N PHE A 464 17.51 10.19 2.53
CA PHE A 464 17.43 11.51 1.93
C PHE A 464 18.35 12.51 2.62
N ARG A 465 19.18 13.21 1.83
CA ARG A 465 20.16 14.19 2.33
C ARG A 465 21.03 13.64 3.47
N SER A 466 21.56 12.43 3.33
CA SER A 466 22.48 11.84 4.31
C SER A 466 23.82 11.48 3.69
N LEU A 467 24.86 11.37 4.53
CA LEU A 467 26.14 10.76 4.17
C LEU A 467 26.11 9.23 4.31
N PHE A 468 25.00 8.67 4.78
CA PHE A 468 24.85 7.25 5.04
C PHE A 468 23.78 6.62 4.14
N ALA A 469 23.92 5.33 3.92
CA ALA A 469 22.86 4.45 3.41
C ALA A 469 22.62 3.32 4.41
N LEU A 470 21.38 2.84 4.47
CA LEU A 470 21.01 1.77 5.35
C LEU A 470 21.42 0.42 4.79
N GLN A 471 21.97 -0.44 5.64
CA GLN A 471 22.11 -1.87 5.35
C GLN A 471 21.04 -2.64 6.12
N LEU A 472 19.98 -3.06 5.44
CA LEU A 472 18.83 -3.71 6.10
C LEU A 472 19.19 -5.08 6.68
N GLU A 473 20.15 -5.79 6.09
CA GLU A 473 20.61 -7.13 6.53
C GLU A 473 21.43 -7.09 7.83
N ASN A 474 22.07 -5.96 8.13
CA ASN A 474 22.93 -5.82 9.29
C ASN A 474 22.31 -4.85 10.29
N PRO A 475 21.83 -5.32 11.45
CA PRO A 475 21.18 -4.46 12.43
C PRO A 475 22.14 -3.44 13.07
N SER A 476 23.45 -3.68 13.07
CA SER A 476 24.42 -2.89 13.84
C SER A 476 25.28 -1.95 12.98
N VAL A 477 25.31 -2.13 11.67
CA VAL A 477 26.20 -1.39 10.77
C VAL A 477 25.39 -0.78 9.63
N ASP A 478 25.79 0.41 9.22
CA ASP A 478 25.29 1.14 8.05
C ASP A 478 26.47 1.64 7.22
N GLU A 479 26.21 1.93 5.96
CA GLU A 479 27.25 2.30 5.00
C GLU A 479 27.49 3.81 5.04
N TYR A 480 28.75 4.22 5.20
CA TYR A 480 29.18 5.59 5.00
C TYR A 480 29.60 5.78 3.54
N LEU A 481 28.85 6.60 2.78
CA LEU A 481 28.99 6.74 1.34
C LEU A 481 30.22 7.55 0.87
N PRO A 482 30.67 8.61 1.57
CA PRO A 482 31.81 9.43 1.14
C PRO A 482 33.18 8.76 1.26
N GLU A 483 33.49 7.79 0.41
CA GLU A 483 34.78 7.06 0.44
C GLU A 483 36.00 7.98 0.26
N SER A 484 35.87 9.05 -0.54
CA SER A 484 36.94 10.02 -0.79
C SER A 484 37.05 11.13 0.27
N GLY A 485 36.17 11.11 1.28
CA GLY A 485 36.15 12.05 2.39
C GLY A 485 35.23 13.26 2.18
N VAL A 486 35.02 13.99 3.28
CA VAL A 486 34.16 15.18 3.34
C VAL A 486 34.93 16.31 4.01
N LEU A 487 34.79 17.52 3.48
CA LEU A 487 35.27 18.74 4.12
C LEU A 487 34.12 19.47 4.81
N ASP A 488 34.37 19.93 6.03
CA ASP A 488 33.51 20.83 6.79
C ASP A 488 33.98 22.27 6.55
N LEU A 489 33.16 23.07 5.87
CA LEU A 489 33.48 24.44 5.49
C LEU A 489 32.69 25.40 6.37
N ARG A 490 33.41 26.19 7.18
CA ARG A 490 32.83 27.25 8.03
C ARG A 490 33.00 28.60 7.34
N HIS A 491 31.90 29.32 7.19
CA HIS A 491 31.87 30.57 6.44
C HIS A 491 30.89 31.59 7.04
N GLU A 492 31.00 32.84 6.61
CA GLU A 492 30.05 33.88 6.99
C GLU A 492 28.70 33.72 6.27
N LYS A 493 27.63 34.33 6.81
CA LYS A 493 26.26 34.24 6.26
C LYS A 493 26.10 34.78 4.83
N GLY A 494 27.01 35.65 4.40
CA GLY A 494 27.03 36.22 3.05
C GLY A 494 27.51 35.23 1.99
N VAL A 495 28.24 34.19 2.38
CA VAL A 495 28.82 33.21 1.45
C VAL A 495 27.73 32.25 0.96
N LYS A 496 27.62 32.10 -0.35
CA LYS A 496 26.66 31.25 -1.04
C LYS A 496 27.36 30.06 -1.67
N THR A 497 26.62 29.01 -1.97
CA THR A 497 27.13 27.76 -2.55
C THR A 497 27.99 27.99 -3.79
N TYR A 498 27.58 28.86 -4.71
CA TYR A 498 28.34 29.16 -5.93
C TYR A 498 29.71 29.82 -5.67
N HIS A 499 29.89 30.55 -4.55
CA HIS A 499 31.20 31.06 -4.15
C HIS A 499 32.13 29.91 -3.79
N ILE A 500 31.61 28.92 -3.07
CA ILE A 500 32.34 27.72 -2.67
C ILE A 500 32.66 26.85 -3.89
N GLU A 501 31.70 26.64 -4.80
CA GLU A 501 31.91 25.91 -6.06
C GLU A 501 33.03 26.53 -6.91
N SER A 502 33.09 27.85 -6.96
CA SER A 502 34.15 28.58 -7.68
C SER A 502 35.54 28.29 -7.10
N CYS A 503 35.66 28.11 -5.77
CA CYS A 503 36.91 27.75 -5.12
C CYS A 503 37.40 26.35 -5.53
N PHE A 504 36.50 25.36 -5.54
CA PHE A 504 36.83 24.00 -5.99
C PHE A 504 37.19 23.98 -7.48
N THR A 505 36.43 24.71 -8.30
CA THR A 505 36.70 24.85 -9.74
C THR A 505 38.08 25.47 -10.00
N ALA A 506 38.49 26.47 -9.21
CA ALA A 506 39.82 27.08 -9.30
C ALA A 506 40.98 26.12 -8.94
N LEU A 507 40.68 25.02 -8.24
CA LEU A 507 41.61 23.92 -7.99
C LEU A 507 41.48 22.77 -9.01
N SER A 508 40.70 22.96 -10.08
CA SER A 508 40.37 21.92 -11.05
C SER A 508 39.67 20.70 -10.40
N LEU A 509 38.94 20.93 -9.31
CA LEU A 509 38.07 19.94 -8.70
C LEU A 509 36.63 20.18 -9.17
N GLN A 510 36.13 19.24 -9.95
CA GLN A 510 34.77 19.22 -10.45
C GLN A 510 33.94 18.21 -9.66
N ASP A 511 32.61 18.30 -9.77
CA ASP A 511 31.64 17.37 -9.19
C ASP A 511 31.71 17.21 -7.65
N VAL A 512 32.13 18.26 -6.96
CA VAL A 512 32.06 18.32 -5.49
C VAL A 512 30.62 18.62 -5.08
N GLU A 513 30.01 17.71 -4.33
CA GLU A 513 28.63 17.90 -3.87
C GLU A 513 28.61 18.75 -2.60
N LEU A 514 27.88 19.87 -2.67
CA LEU A 514 27.80 20.83 -1.58
C LEU A 514 26.46 20.75 -0.86
N TYR A 515 26.52 20.64 0.46
CA TYR A 515 25.35 20.55 1.32
C TYR A 515 25.40 21.60 2.41
N SER A 516 24.54 22.61 2.32
CA SER A 516 24.39 23.60 3.39
C SER A 516 23.75 22.94 4.61
N VAL A 517 24.47 22.95 5.73
CA VAL A 517 24.00 22.47 7.03
C VAL A 517 23.22 23.57 7.74
N ASP A 518 23.76 24.78 7.71
CA ASP A 518 23.13 26.01 8.20
C ASP A 518 23.70 27.23 7.45
N GLY A 519 23.29 28.43 7.86
CA GLY A 519 23.71 29.68 7.19
C GLY A 519 25.21 30.00 7.32
N THR A 520 25.99 29.23 8.08
CA THR A 520 27.42 29.46 8.32
C THR A 520 28.28 28.20 8.11
N ARG A 521 27.66 27.12 7.64
CA ARG A 521 28.32 25.82 7.52
C ARG A 521 27.83 25.05 6.31
N THR A 522 28.78 24.56 5.52
CA THR A 522 28.53 23.75 4.32
C THR A 522 29.46 22.55 4.33
N LEU A 523 28.94 21.35 4.05
CA LEU A 523 29.76 20.18 3.79
C LEU A 523 30.05 20.06 2.31
N ALA A 524 31.29 19.70 1.98
CA ALA A 524 31.73 19.39 0.63
C ALA A 524 32.14 17.91 0.55
N VAL A 525 31.33 17.12 -0.15
CA VAL A 525 31.59 15.70 -0.38
C VAL A 525 32.50 15.56 -1.59
N LEU A 526 33.66 14.93 -1.40
CA LEU A 526 34.66 14.81 -2.46
C LEU A 526 34.28 13.67 -3.43
N PRO A 527 34.47 13.88 -4.75
CA PRO A 527 34.16 12.86 -5.76
C PRO A 527 35.09 11.67 -5.65
N PHE A 528 34.65 10.47 -6.05
CA PHE A 528 35.47 9.25 -6.00
C PHE A 528 36.77 9.37 -6.80
N THR A 529 36.75 10.12 -7.91
CA THR A 529 37.93 10.38 -8.76
C THR A 529 39.06 11.09 -8.01
N TRP A 530 38.76 11.80 -6.91
CA TRP A 530 39.77 12.43 -6.06
C TRP A 530 40.78 11.42 -5.51
N SER A 531 40.31 10.24 -5.11
CA SER A 531 41.16 9.17 -4.59
C SER A 531 42.12 8.56 -5.62
N LYS A 532 41.88 8.77 -6.93
CA LYS A 532 42.67 8.19 -8.04
C LYS A 532 43.69 9.15 -8.66
N LEU A 533 43.78 10.40 -8.19
CA LEU A 533 44.70 11.41 -8.73
C LEU A 533 46.16 11.22 -8.24
N GLY A 534 46.79 10.13 -8.67
CA GLY A 534 48.24 9.97 -8.85
C GLY A 534 49.10 9.53 -7.63
N PRO A 535 50.28 8.87 -7.85
CA PRO A 535 51.09 8.25 -6.79
C PRO A 535 52.06 9.21 -6.08
N HIS A 536 52.10 10.50 -6.42
CA HIS A 536 53.02 11.47 -5.84
C HIS A 536 52.29 12.40 -4.87
N GLU A 537 52.60 12.20 -3.58
CA GLU A 537 52.42 13.09 -2.43
C GLU A 537 50.98 13.44 -1.95
N GLN A 538 50.63 12.89 -0.79
CA GLN A 538 49.82 13.53 0.28
C GLN A 538 48.46 14.18 -0.07
N ARG A 539 47.82 13.86 -1.19
CA ARG A 539 46.45 14.34 -1.50
C ARG A 539 45.38 13.59 -0.71
N ASN A 540 45.41 13.74 0.61
CA ASN A 540 44.34 13.31 1.50
C ASN A 540 43.40 14.49 1.83
N PRO A 541 42.19 14.25 2.38
CA PRO A 541 41.27 15.32 2.79
C PRO A 541 41.91 16.33 3.75
N GLY A 542 42.87 15.89 4.57
CA GLY A 542 43.64 16.74 5.49
C GLY A 542 44.42 17.82 4.75
N TRP A 543 45.25 17.42 3.79
CA TRP A 543 46.00 18.35 2.94
C TRP A 543 45.08 19.30 2.19
N LEU A 544 43.99 18.79 1.60
CA LEU A 544 43.05 19.63 0.85
C LEU A 544 42.40 20.68 1.74
N SER A 545 42.05 20.33 2.98
CA SER A 545 41.47 21.26 3.95
C SER A 545 42.44 22.42 4.30
N THR A 546 43.72 22.10 4.54
CA THR A 546 44.76 23.11 4.79
C THR A 546 45.00 23.98 3.55
N HIS A 547 45.09 23.36 2.37
CA HIS A 547 45.34 24.08 1.12
C HIS A 547 44.18 25.03 0.77
N MET A 548 42.95 24.56 0.91
CA MET A 548 41.74 25.34 0.66
C MET A 548 41.62 26.53 1.62
N THR A 549 41.88 26.31 2.91
CA THR A 549 41.88 27.39 3.92
C THR A 549 42.96 28.43 3.65
N SER A 550 44.17 28.00 3.27
CA SER A 550 45.26 28.93 2.97
C SER A 550 45.04 29.73 1.68
N ARG A 551 44.36 29.16 0.69
CA ARG A 551 44.16 29.78 -0.62
C ARG A 551 42.93 30.69 -0.67
N PHE A 552 41.89 30.36 0.11
CA PHE A 552 40.63 31.11 0.15
C PHE A 552 40.21 31.51 1.57
N PRO A 553 41.11 32.08 2.41
CA PRO A 553 40.82 32.38 3.81
C PRO A 553 39.69 33.41 3.99
N GLN A 554 39.42 34.22 2.96
CA GLN A 554 38.34 35.22 2.95
C GLN A 554 36.95 34.63 2.69
N ILE A 555 36.86 33.35 2.30
CA ILE A 555 35.59 32.70 1.94
C ILE A 555 35.18 31.70 3.01
N PHE A 556 36.08 30.81 3.43
CA PHE A 556 35.78 29.80 4.45
C PHE A 556 37.05 29.30 5.14
N GLU A 557 36.84 28.68 6.31
CA GLU A 557 37.80 27.79 6.97
C GLU A 557 37.37 26.33 6.70
N ALA A 558 38.28 25.52 6.17
CA ALA A 558 38.02 24.11 5.84
C ALA A 558 38.69 23.18 6.84
N ALA A 559 37.95 22.19 7.32
CA ALA A 559 38.45 21.08 8.14
C ALA A 559 37.99 19.74 7.56
N VAL A 560 38.66 18.65 7.94
CA VAL A 560 38.17 17.30 7.62
C VAL A 560 36.96 17.00 8.48
N TYR A 561 35.83 16.67 7.86
CA TYR A 561 34.65 16.23 8.58
C TYR A 561 34.90 14.82 9.12
N GLN A 562 34.78 14.66 10.43
CA GLN A 562 34.75 13.35 11.08
C GLN A 562 33.30 13.05 11.46
N PRO A 563 32.70 11.98 10.91
CA PRO A 563 31.37 11.56 11.36
C PRO A 563 31.45 11.21 12.85
N THR A 564 30.45 11.64 13.61
CA THR A 564 30.34 11.33 15.03
C THR A 564 30.32 9.80 15.18
N ALA A 565 31.31 9.22 15.87
CA ALA A 565 31.43 7.76 15.99
C ALA A 565 30.15 7.15 16.55
N THR A 566 29.66 6.09 15.89
CA THR A 566 28.57 5.22 16.34
C THR A 566 28.98 4.49 17.62
N SER A 567 28.96 5.18 18.76
CA SER A 567 28.89 4.50 20.04
C SER A 567 27.44 4.07 20.24
N VAL A 568 27.18 2.79 20.04
CA VAL A 568 25.93 2.14 20.47
C VAL A 568 25.89 2.21 21.99
N SER A 569 25.39 3.32 22.52
CA SER A 569 25.08 3.44 23.94
C SER A 569 23.81 2.65 24.20
N THR A 570 23.97 1.47 24.83
CA THR A 570 22.90 0.58 25.29
C THR A 570 22.09 1.15 26.46
N LYS A 571 21.96 2.48 26.57
CA LYS A 571 21.13 3.12 27.60
C LYS A 571 19.92 3.77 26.94
N GLY A 572 18.79 3.08 27.08
CA GLY A 572 17.48 3.54 26.66
C GLY A 572 17.05 4.85 27.33
N ALA A 573 16.01 5.44 26.71
CA ALA A 573 15.22 6.57 27.16
C ALA A 573 16.01 7.83 27.60
N PHE A 574 15.90 8.89 26.80
CA PHE A 574 16.42 10.24 27.08
C PHE A 574 17.94 10.45 26.92
N TYR A 575 18.45 10.23 25.70
CA TYR A 575 19.54 11.08 25.19
C TYR A 575 18.95 12.05 24.17
N THR A 576 18.27 13.08 24.68
CA THR A 576 18.20 14.34 23.95
C THR A 576 19.62 14.88 23.91
N THR A 577 20.21 15.00 22.71
CA THR A 577 21.49 15.68 22.58
C THR A 577 21.39 17.08 23.21
N PRO A 578 22.43 17.60 23.89
CA PRO A 578 22.39 18.93 24.50
C PRO A 578 21.99 20.05 23.51
N ARG A 579 22.18 19.82 22.21
CA ARG A 579 21.77 20.71 21.12
C ARG A 579 20.25 20.78 20.90
N ALA A 580 19.51 19.70 21.12
CA ALA A 580 18.04 19.69 20.99
C ALA A 580 17.37 20.43 22.16
N LEU A 581 17.87 20.22 23.39
CA LEU A 581 17.40 20.94 24.58
C LEU A 581 17.66 22.45 24.50
N MET A 582 18.83 22.88 23.98
CA MET A 582 19.09 24.32 23.78
C MET A 582 18.10 24.98 22.82
N ARG A 583 17.72 24.32 21.71
CA ARG A 583 16.78 24.89 20.73
C ARG A 583 15.36 25.02 21.31
N VAL A 584 14.92 24.06 22.11
CA VAL A 584 13.62 24.09 22.78
C VAL A 584 13.59 25.16 23.88
N CYS A 585 14.63 25.26 24.72
CA CYS A 585 14.69 26.25 25.79
C CYS A 585 14.84 27.70 25.28
N LEU A 586 15.53 27.92 24.15
CA LEU A 586 15.66 29.26 23.55
C LEU A 586 14.34 29.76 22.93
N HIS A 587 13.48 28.86 22.42
CA HIS A 587 12.16 29.26 21.90
C HIS A 587 11.13 29.53 23.00
N SER A 588 11.21 28.85 24.15
CA SER A 588 10.34 29.13 25.30
C SER A 588 10.70 30.43 26.04
N ALA A 589 11.94 30.93 25.90
CA ALA A 589 12.40 32.16 26.53
C ALA A 589 12.17 33.43 25.68
N LEU A 590 11.71 33.28 24.43
CA LEU A 590 11.47 34.37 23.47
C LEU A 590 9.98 34.53 23.10
N ARG A 591 9.06 34.01 23.93
CA ARG A 591 7.61 34.29 23.84
C ARG A 591 7.11 35.01 25.07
#